data_AF-A0A497FPZ0-F1
#
_entry.id   AF-A0A497FPZ0-F1
#
_cell.length_a   1.000
_cell.length_b   1.000
_cell.length_c   1.000
_cell.angle_alpha   90.00
_cell.angle_beta   90.00
_cell.angle_gamma   90.00
#
_symmetry.space_group_name_H-M   'P 1'
#
loop_
_entity.id
_entity.type
_entity.pdbx_description
1 polymer ?
#
loop_
_entity_poly.entity_id
_entity_poly.type
_entity_poly.pdbx_seq_one_letter_code
_entity_poly.pdbx_strand_id
1 'polypeptide(L)'
;MPMRSKTKFKIKIGPPKLTRYERARIIGARALQVALGAPVLIKLEENISPDPLLIAERELELGVLPIIIRRKTPSGEYQDIPLKYLLN
;
A
#
# COMPACT_ATOMS: atom_id res chain seq x y z
N MET A 1 -0.50 25.16 -22.92
CA MET A 1 -1.44 24.19 -22.30
C MET A 1 -1.55 24.50 -20.81
N PRO A 2 -2.75 24.77 -20.26
CA PRO A 2 -2.88 25.03 -18.84
C PRO A 2 -2.62 23.73 -18.05
N MET A 3 -1.71 23.81 -17.08
CA MET A 3 -1.35 22.71 -16.19
C MET A 3 -2.56 22.33 -15.34
N ARG A 4 -3.02 21.08 -15.46
CA ARG A 4 -4.10 20.51 -14.64
C ARG A 4 -3.76 20.71 -13.15
N SER A 5 -4.59 21.49 -12.48
CA SER A 5 -4.54 21.73 -11.04
C SER A 5 -4.42 20.40 -10.28
N LYS A 6 -3.38 20.26 -9.45
CA LYS A 6 -3.24 19.12 -8.53
C LYS A 6 -4.43 19.12 -7.57
N THR A 7 -5.47 18.35 -7.87
CA THR A 7 -6.59 18.12 -6.95
C THR A 7 -6.03 17.44 -5.72
N LYS A 8 -5.94 18.17 -4.60
CA LYS A 8 -5.50 17.61 -3.31
C LYS A 8 -6.52 16.56 -2.88
N PHE A 9 -6.19 15.28 -3.00
CA PHE A 9 -7.04 14.19 -2.49
C PHE A 9 -7.19 14.37 -0.97
N LYS A 10 -8.42 14.66 -0.51
CA LYS A 10 -8.70 14.85 0.92
C LYS A 10 -9.14 13.53 1.55
N ILE A 11 -8.35 13.05 2.49
CA ILE A 11 -8.72 11.93 3.37
C ILE A 11 -9.75 12.48 4.37
N LYS A 12 -10.99 11.96 4.30
CA LYS A 12 -12.13 12.35 5.14
C LYS A 12 -12.29 11.38 6.32
N ILE A 13 -11.99 10.09 6.10
CA ILE A 13 -12.19 9.03 7.08
C ILE A 13 -10.83 8.54 7.60
N GLY A 14 -10.60 8.76 8.89
CA GLY A 14 -9.39 8.33 9.59
C GLY A 14 -8.19 9.26 9.41
N PRO A 15 -7.03 8.91 10.00
CA PRO A 15 -5.83 9.74 9.96
C PRO A 15 -5.23 9.80 8.54
N PRO A 16 -4.52 10.88 8.16
CA PRO A 16 -3.89 11.00 6.83
C PRO A 16 -2.62 10.15 6.69
N LYS A 17 -2.48 9.09 7.50
CA LYS A 17 -1.29 8.23 7.61
C LYS A 17 -1.73 6.78 7.54
N LEU A 18 -0.83 5.91 7.08
CA LEU A 18 -1.02 4.46 7.17
C LEU A 18 -1.00 4.03 8.65
N THR A 19 -2.04 3.34 9.11
CA THR A 19 -2.07 2.80 10.47
C THR A 19 -1.21 1.55 10.58
N ARG A 20 -0.73 1.22 11.79
CA ARG A 20 0.04 -0.02 12.03
C ARG A 20 -0.70 -1.29 11.59
N TYR A 21 -2.02 -1.30 11.74
CA TYR A 21 -2.88 -2.43 11.37
C TYR A 21 -3.01 -2.56 9.85
N GLU A 22 -3.21 -1.44 9.15
CA GLU A 22 -3.24 -1.42 7.68
C GLU A 22 -1.88 -1.85 7.12
N ARG A 23 -0.77 -1.34 7.67
CA ARG A 23 0.59 -1.73 7.27
C ARG A 23 0.81 -3.24 7.42
N ALA A 24 0.52 -3.78 8.60
CA ALA A 24 0.69 -5.21 8.87
C ALA A 24 -0.18 -6.07 7.93
N ARG A 25 -1.42 -5.64 7.64
CA ARG A 25 -2.33 -6.37 6.76
C ARG A 25 -1.88 -6.36 5.30
N ILE A 26 -1.35 -5.23 4.82
CA ILE A 26 -0.80 -5.13 3.47
C ILE A 26 0.42 -6.05 3.33
N ILE A 27 1.36 -5.98 4.29
CA ILE A 27 2.56 -6.81 4.29
C ILE A 27 2.18 -8.30 4.30
N GLY A 28 1.27 -8.71 5.19
CA GLY A 28 0.84 -10.10 5.27
C GLY A 28 0.14 -10.60 4.00
N ALA A 29 -0.78 -9.80 3.44
CA ALA A 29 -1.45 -10.15 2.19
C ALA A 29 -0.47 -10.22 1.01
N ARG A 30 0.50 -9.31 0.94
CA ARG A 30 1.49 -9.28 -0.12
C ARG A 30 2.52 -10.41 0.01
N ALA A 31 2.98 -10.70 1.22
CA ALA A 31 3.86 -11.83 1.49
C ALA A 31 3.19 -13.15 1.07
N LEU A 32 1.89 -13.31 1.33
CA LEU A 32 1.13 -14.46 0.85
C LEU A 32 1.10 -14.54 -0.68
N GLN A 33 0.86 -13.41 -1.37
CA GLN A 33 0.88 -13.38 -2.84
C GLN A 33 2.24 -13.83 -3.38
N VAL A 34 3.34 -13.31 -2.83
CA VAL A 34 4.71 -13.68 -3.23
C VAL A 34 4.98 -15.16 -2.95
N ALA A 35 4.55 -15.67 -1.79
CA ALA A 35 4.67 -17.10 -1.45
C ALA A 35 3.91 -18.02 -2.41
N LEU A 36 2.80 -17.53 -2.99
CA LEU A 36 2.02 -18.22 -4.02
C LEU A 36 2.58 -18.05 -5.44
N GLY A 37 3.77 -17.45 -5.59
CA GLY A 37 4.43 -17.26 -6.88
C GLY A 37 3.95 -16.04 -7.67
N ALA A 38 3.30 -15.06 -7.03
CA ALA A 38 2.94 -13.82 -7.69
C ALA A 38 4.20 -13.03 -8.11
N PRO A 39 4.15 -12.28 -9.23
CA PRO A 39 5.28 -11.51 -9.69
C PRO A 39 5.64 -10.38 -8.70
N VAL A 40 6.93 -10.28 -8.40
CA VAL A 40 7.53 -9.24 -7.57
C VAL A 40 7.82 -8.01 -8.44
N LEU A 41 7.44 -6.82 -7.97
CA LEU A 41 7.56 -5.56 -8.72
C LEU A 41 8.91 -4.85 -8.53
N ILE A 42 9.73 -5.35 -7.60
CA ILE A 42 11.04 -4.80 -7.27
C ILE A 42 12.15 -5.67 -7.86
N LYS A 43 13.29 -5.06 -8.20
CA LYS A 43 14.50 -5.81 -8.53
C LYS A 43 15.06 -6.40 -7.25
N LEU A 44 15.04 -7.74 -7.15
CA LEU A 44 15.75 -8.44 -6.09
C LEU A 44 17.24 -8.36 -6.42
N GLU A 45 18.03 -7.78 -5.52
CA GLU A 45 19.48 -7.92 -5.56
C GLU A 45 19.80 -9.41 -5.35
N GLU A 46 20.80 -9.94 -6.08
CA GLU A 46 21.13 -11.39 -6.10
C GLU A 46 21.46 -11.98 -4.71
N ASN A 47 21.64 -11.14 -3.68
CA ASN A 47 22.00 -11.51 -2.32
C ASN A 47 20.84 -11.45 -1.30
N ILE A 48 19.60 -11.15 -1.73
CA ILE A 48 18.45 -11.11 -0.82
C ILE A 48 17.84 -12.51 -0.74
N SER A 49 17.79 -13.08 0.47
CA SER A 49 17.05 -14.31 0.74
C SER A 49 15.63 -14.21 0.17
N PRO A 50 15.07 -15.29 -0.41
CA PRO A 50 13.76 -15.29 -1.07
C PRO A 50 12.59 -15.26 -0.05
N ASP A 51 12.76 -14.55 1.06
CA ASP A 51 11.76 -14.44 2.11
C ASP A 51 10.61 -13.55 1.65
N PRO A 52 9.38 -14.09 1.48
CA PRO A 52 8.25 -13.32 0.97
C PRO A 52 7.90 -12.10 1.83
N LEU A 53 8.20 -12.16 3.12
CA LEU A 53 7.96 -11.08 4.06
C LEU A 53 8.88 -9.87 3.79
N LEU A 54 10.18 -10.10 3.64
CA LEU A 54 11.15 -9.06 3.35
C LEU A 54 10.84 -8.38 2.00
N ILE A 55 10.45 -9.18 1.01
CA ILE A 55 10.03 -8.68 -0.30
C ILE A 55 8.82 -7.75 -0.17
N ALA A 56 7.79 -8.18 0.56
CA ALA A 56 6.58 -7.40 0.77
C ALA A 56 6.85 -6.08 1.54
N GLU A 57 7.76 -6.10 2.52
CA GLU A 57 8.17 -4.90 3.24
C GLU A 57 8.85 -3.89 2.32
N ARG A 58 9.80 -4.34 1.50
CA ARG A 58 10.50 -3.50 0.52
C ARG A 58 9.56 -2.92 -0.54
N GLU A 59 8.62 -3.71 -1.04
CA GLU A 59 7.61 -3.23 -2.00
C GLU A 59 6.69 -2.17 -1.39
N LEU A 60 6.34 -2.30 -0.10
CA LEU A 60 5.54 -1.31 0.61
C LEU A 60 6.32 -0.02 0.83
N GLU A 61 7.59 -0.10 1.22
CA GLU A 61 8.49 1.06 1.40
C GLU A 61 8.68 1.85 0.11
N LEU A 62 8.80 1.17 -1.04
CA LEU A 62 8.92 1.81 -2.35
C LEU A 62 7.57 2.32 -2.89
N GLY A 63 6.45 2.00 -2.24
CA GLY A 63 5.12 2.44 -2.64
C GLY A 63 4.68 1.96 -4.03
N VAL A 64 5.25 0.85 -4.51
CA VAL A 64 4.99 0.30 -5.85
C VAL A 64 3.72 -0.55 -5.89
N LEU A 65 3.20 -0.95 -4.73
CA LEU A 65 2.02 -1.81 -4.63
C LEU A 65 0.74 -1.07 -5.06
N PRO A 66 -0.01 -1.57 -6.07
CA PRO A 66 -1.27 -0.98 -6.51
C PRO A 66 -2.43 -1.37 -5.57
N ILE A 67 -2.36 -0.92 -4.31
CA ILE A 67 -3.32 -1.27 -3.26
C ILE A 67 -4.17 -0.04 -2.89
N ILE A 68 -5.47 -0.28 -2.68
CA ILE A 68 -6.44 0.70 -2.21
C ILE A 68 -6.95 0.23 -0.85
N ILE A 69 -6.98 1.13 0.12
CA ILE A 69 -7.47 0.87 1.46
C ILE A 69 -8.88 1.43 1.58
N ARG A 70 -9.86 0.56 1.80
CA ARG A 70 -11.24 0.95 2.10
C ARG A 70 -11.41 1.10 3.61
N ARG A 71 -11.55 2.33 4.10
CA ARG A 71 -11.90 2.61 5.50
C ARG A 71 -13.41 2.72 5.64
N LYS A 72 -13.99 2.07 6.64
CA LYS A 72 -15.43 2.11 6.93
C LYS A 72 -15.68 2.78 8.28
N THR A 73 -16.68 3.65 8.36
CA THR A 73 -17.19 4.17 9.62
C THR A 73 -18.21 3.20 10.23
N PRO A 74 -18.46 3.27 11.55
CA PRO A 74 -19.55 2.52 12.18
C PRO A 74 -20.93 2.81 11.56
N SER A 75 -21.11 4.01 11.00
CA SER A 75 -22.32 4.44 10.29
C SER A 75 -22.50 3.81 8.91
N GLY A 76 -21.51 3.04 8.42
CA GLY A 76 -21.57 2.34 7.13
C GLY A 76 -20.99 3.12 5.94
N GLU A 77 -20.62 4.39 6.12
CA GLU A 77 -19.91 5.15 5.11
C GLU A 77 -18.49 4.58 4.90
N TYR A 78 -17.98 4.70 3.68
CA TYR A 78 -16.63 4.25 3.38
C TYR A 78 -15.87 5.21 2.47
N GLN A 79 -14.56 5.20 2.60
CA GLN A 79 -13.66 5.92 1.72
C GLN A 79 -12.57 4.99 1.21
N ASP A 80 -12.41 4.99 -0.11
CA ASP A 80 -11.35 4.27 -0.81
C ASP A 80 -10.15 5.20 -0.96
N ILE A 81 -9.05 4.86 -0.26
CA ILE A 81 -7.84 5.67 -0.19
C ILE A 81 -6.70 4.90 -0.87
N PRO A 82 -6.14 5.40 -1.99
CA PRO A 82 -4.98 4.77 -2.59
C PRO A 82 -3.76 4.88 -1.67
N LEU A 83 -2.96 3.81 -1.60
CA LEU A 83 -1.78 3.72 -0.72
C LEU A 83 -0.79 4.88 -0.93
N LYS A 84 -0.66 5.36 -2.18
CA LYS A 84 0.20 6.50 -2.57
C LYS A 84 -0.08 7.79 -1.79
N TYR A 85 -1.30 7.97 -1.26
CA TYR A 85 -1.66 9.15 -0.46
C TYR A 85 -1.44 8.95 1.05
N LEU A 86 -1.09 7.73 1.48
CA LEU A 86 -0.88 7.37 2.89
C LEU A 86 0.61 7.14 3.22
N LEU A 87 1.43 6.90 2.20
CA LEU A 87 2.89 6.93 2.27
C LEU A 87 3.31 8.40 2.14
N ASN A 88 3.94 8.91 3.21
CA ASN A 88 4.43 10.30 3.30
C ASN A 88 5.72 10.49 2.50
#